data_AF-A0A523QRZ8-F1
#
_entry.id   AF-A0A523QRZ8-F1
#
_cell.length_a   1.000
_cell.length_b   1.000
_cell.length_c   1.000
_cell.angle_alpha   90.00
_cell.angle_beta   90.00
_cell.angle_gamma   90.00
#
_symmetry.space_group_name_H-M   'P 1'
#
loop_
_entity.id
_entity.type
_entity.pdbx_description
1 polymer ?
#
loop_
_entity_poly.entity_id
_entity_poly.type
_entity_poly.pdbx_seq_one_letter_code
_entity_poly.pdbx_strand_id
1 'polypeptide(L)'
;MQNDFIVVDAHEDLAWNMFTFGRDYTQTVAVTRALEASNDTPTLNGDTLIGWHAYQNGRVAVDFASLFASPTHRKEGDWDKQNYADGDEAYRLYREQADAYHRLNEQHSEKFTLIQTKDDLLTHIGRWERGDRGDTTPVGLVILMEGAECVREPDELMEWWQTGVRIIGPAWSGTRYCGGTGEPGPLTKEGYRLLDGMAEVGFTLDLRHMDEEAVMPDLGHDP
;
A
#
# COMPACT_ATOMS: atom_id res chain seq x y z
N MET A 1 -9.58 -23.90 20.16
CA MET A 1 -9.66 -24.30 18.75
C MET A 1 -8.39 -23.75 18.10
N GLN A 2 -7.61 -24.59 17.44
CA GLN A 2 -6.45 -24.14 16.68
C GLN A 2 -7.03 -23.48 15.43
N ASN A 3 -6.84 -22.17 15.24
CA ASN A 3 -7.41 -21.46 14.10
C ASN A 3 -6.75 -21.98 12.83
N ASP A 4 -7.51 -22.67 11.98
CA ASP A 4 -7.05 -23.26 10.72
C ASP A 4 -7.02 -22.25 9.56
N PHE A 5 -7.31 -20.98 9.82
CA PHE A 5 -7.30 -19.95 8.79
C PHE A 5 -6.02 -19.10 8.84
N ILE A 6 -5.63 -18.63 7.67
CA ILE A 6 -4.67 -17.55 7.47
C ILE A 6 -5.45 -16.32 7.02
N VAL A 7 -4.95 -15.14 7.37
CA VAL A 7 -5.53 -13.85 7.00
C VAL A 7 -4.68 -13.24 5.90
N VAL A 8 -5.36 -12.66 4.92
CA VAL A 8 -4.78 -11.72 3.96
C VAL A 8 -5.36 -10.37 4.32
N ASP A 9 -4.50 -9.45 4.75
CA ASP A 9 -4.87 -8.06 4.86
C ASP A 9 -4.70 -7.39 3.50
N ALA A 10 -5.76 -6.75 3.04
CA ALA A 10 -5.81 -6.16 1.71
C ALA A 10 -5.31 -4.71 1.69
N HIS A 11 -4.91 -4.14 2.84
CA HIS A 11 -4.31 -2.81 2.89
C HIS A 11 -3.76 -2.38 4.25
N GLU A 12 -2.47 -2.03 4.29
CA GLU A 12 -1.86 -1.36 5.45
C GLU A 12 -0.89 -0.26 5.01
N ASP A 13 -0.99 0.90 5.66
CA ASP A 13 -0.15 2.10 5.40
C ASP A 13 1.21 2.05 6.07
N LEU A 14 1.94 0.95 5.89
CA LEU A 14 3.20 0.71 6.58
C LEU A 14 4.24 1.78 6.22
N ALA A 15 4.48 2.04 4.94
CA ALA A 15 5.51 2.99 4.51
C ALA A 15 5.19 4.41 4.97
N TRP A 16 3.95 4.89 4.78
CA TRP A 16 3.55 6.21 5.26
C TRP A 16 3.82 6.36 6.78
N ASN A 17 3.49 5.34 7.58
CA ASN A 17 3.78 5.32 9.01
C ASN A 17 5.28 5.28 9.34
N MET A 18 6.09 4.53 8.58
CA MET A 18 7.54 4.51 8.72
C MET A 18 8.14 5.90 8.51
N PHE A 19 7.73 6.60 7.44
CA PHE A 19 8.31 7.90 7.08
C PHE A 19 7.75 9.08 7.88
N THR A 20 6.47 9.05 8.24
CA THR A 20 5.82 10.14 8.99
C THR A 20 6.16 10.06 10.47
N PHE A 21 6.00 8.88 11.07
CA PHE A 21 6.07 8.65 12.52
C PHE A 21 7.27 7.82 13.01
N GLY A 22 8.08 7.28 12.09
CA GLY A 22 9.25 6.48 12.47
C GLY A 22 8.91 5.11 13.05
N ARG A 23 7.73 4.55 12.72
CA ARG A 23 7.33 3.22 13.20
C ARG A 23 8.24 2.15 12.62
N ASP A 24 8.77 1.30 13.50
CA ASP A 24 9.54 0.11 13.14
C ASP A 24 8.66 -1.14 13.29
N TYR A 25 8.17 -1.67 12.16
CA TYR A 25 7.28 -2.83 12.12
C TYR A 25 7.99 -4.15 12.44
N THR A 26 9.31 -4.16 12.62
CA THR A 26 10.03 -5.32 13.11
C THR A 26 9.87 -5.51 14.62
N GLN A 27 9.41 -4.47 15.34
CA GLN A 27 9.20 -4.47 16.79
C GLN A 27 7.84 -5.03 17.18
N THR A 28 7.68 -5.27 18.48
CA THR A 28 6.36 -5.54 19.06
C THR A 28 5.56 -4.24 19.20
N VAL A 29 4.23 -4.35 19.11
CA VAL A 29 3.30 -3.24 19.38
C VAL A 29 3.57 -2.57 20.73
N ALA A 30 3.90 -3.36 21.76
CA ALA A 30 4.20 -2.84 23.09
C ALA A 30 5.47 -1.96 23.11
N VAL A 31 6.52 -2.35 22.37
CA VAL A 31 7.75 -1.56 22.25
C VAL A 31 7.46 -0.25 21.51
N THR A 32 6.76 -0.30 20.37
CA THR A 32 6.42 0.90 19.60
C THR A 32 5.58 1.88 20.41
N ARG A 33 4.53 1.41 21.10
CA ARG A 33 3.71 2.28 21.98
C ARG A 33 4.51 2.90 23.11
N ALA A 34 5.47 2.18 23.69
CA ALA A 34 6.34 2.72 24.74
C ALA A 34 7.26 3.83 24.20
N LEU A 35 7.75 3.71 22.96
CA LEU A 35 8.55 4.75 22.30
C LEU A 35 7.70 5.99 21.95
N GLU A 36 6.47 5.77 21.50
CA GLU A 36 5.51 6.81 21.12
C GLU A 36 4.89 7.54 22.32
N ALA A 37 4.93 6.96 23.54
CA ALA A 37 4.35 7.54 24.76
C ALA A 37 4.88 8.93 25.13
N SER A 38 6.02 9.34 24.54
CA SER A 38 6.69 10.62 24.79
C SER A 38 6.51 11.65 23.67
N ASN A 39 5.78 11.34 22.61
CA ASN A 39 5.53 12.22 21.47
C ASN A 39 4.05 12.24 21.07
N ASP A 40 3.71 13.08 20.09
CA ASP A 40 2.31 13.32 19.70
C ASP A 40 1.74 12.25 18.74
N THR A 41 2.53 11.24 18.34
CA THR A 41 2.09 10.19 17.38
C THR A 41 0.76 9.54 17.78
N PRO A 42 0.54 9.09 19.04
CA PRO A 42 -0.72 8.46 19.42
C PRO A 42 -1.93 9.40 19.32
N THR A 43 -1.73 10.70 19.52
CA THR A 43 -2.78 11.71 19.39
C THR A 43 -3.11 11.98 17.92
N LEU A 44 -2.08 12.01 17.06
CA LEU A 44 -2.22 12.36 15.64
C LEU A 44 -2.70 11.18 14.78
N ASN A 45 -2.25 9.96 15.08
CA ASN A 45 -2.42 8.78 14.23
C ASN A 45 -3.00 7.57 14.96
N GLY A 46 -3.29 7.71 16.25
CA GLY A 46 -3.69 6.59 17.10
C GLY A 46 -2.52 5.70 17.50
N ASP A 47 -2.78 4.81 18.46
CA ASP A 47 -1.82 3.80 18.88
C ASP A 47 -1.51 2.84 17.73
N THR A 48 -0.25 2.43 17.58
CA THR A 48 0.05 1.33 16.64
C THR A 48 -0.73 0.07 17.03
N LEU A 49 -1.32 -0.60 16.05
CA LEU A 49 -2.06 -1.85 16.23
C LEU A 49 -1.27 -3.06 15.73
N ILE A 50 -0.25 -2.82 14.90
CA ILE A 50 0.44 -3.85 14.14
C ILE A 50 1.96 -3.74 14.29
N GLY A 51 2.60 -4.85 14.02
CA GLY A 51 4.03 -5.13 14.08
C GLY A 51 4.20 -6.61 13.76
N TRP A 52 5.38 -7.04 13.36
CA TRP A 52 5.59 -8.40 12.87
C TRP A 52 5.05 -9.47 13.83
N HIS A 53 5.27 -9.31 15.13
CA HIS A 53 4.73 -10.21 16.15
C HIS A 53 3.19 -10.26 16.19
N ALA A 54 2.52 -9.14 15.92
CA ALA A 54 1.06 -9.09 15.83
C ALA A 54 0.56 -9.87 14.60
N TYR A 55 1.24 -9.76 13.45
CA TYR A 55 0.92 -10.57 12.27
C TYR A 55 1.07 -12.06 12.55
N GLN A 56 2.15 -12.48 13.22
CA GLN A 56 2.34 -13.88 13.63
C GLN A 56 1.19 -14.37 14.53
N ASN A 57 0.83 -13.58 15.55
CA ASN A 57 -0.25 -13.93 16.48
C ASN A 57 -1.63 -13.94 15.82
N GLY A 58 -1.87 -13.03 14.88
CA GLY A 58 -3.12 -12.91 14.13
C GLY A 58 -3.24 -13.88 12.95
N ARG A 59 -2.19 -14.64 12.66
CA ARG A 59 -2.06 -15.47 11.44
C ARG A 59 -2.24 -14.67 10.15
N VAL A 60 -1.74 -13.43 10.11
CA VAL A 60 -1.72 -12.59 8.90
C VAL A 60 -0.54 -13.03 8.05
N ALA A 61 -0.85 -13.74 6.97
CA ALA A 61 0.14 -14.33 6.08
C ALA A 61 0.58 -13.35 5.01
N VAL A 62 -0.35 -12.53 4.52
CA VAL A 62 -0.11 -11.56 3.45
C VAL A 62 -0.70 -10.22 3.86
N ASP A 63 0.03 -9.16 3.54
CA ASP A 63 -0.34 -7.77 3.70
C ASP A 63 -0.15 -7.04 2.37
N PHE A 64 -1.08 -6.15 2.03
CA PHE A 64 -0.95 -5.28 0.86
C PHE A 64 -0.34 -3.96 1.33
N ALA A 65 0.97 -3.89 1.17
CA ALA A 65 1.80 -2.82 1.66
C ALA A 65 1.66 -1.59 0.75
N SER A 66 0.93 -0.57 1.23
CA SER A 66 0.61 0.60 0.42
C SER A 66 1.82 1.50 0.18
N LEU A 67 1.85 2.13 -0.99
CA LEU A 67 2.60 3.35 -1.28
C LEU A 67 1.58 4.48 -1.25
N PHE A 68 1.75 5.43 -0.34
CA PHE A 68 0.77 6.48 -0.10
C PHE A 68 1.40 7.80 0.29
N ALA A 69 0.96 8.88 -0.36
CA ALA A 69 1.18 10.24 0.09
C ALA A 69 -0.07 11.08 -0.23
N SER A 70 -0.34 12.12 0.59
CA SER A 70 -1.48 13.00 0.37
C SER A 70 -1.11 14.13 -0.62
N PRO A 71 -2.00 14.61 -1.50
CA PRO A 71 -1.73 15.85 -2.20
C PRO A 71 -1.75 17.02 -1.20
N THR A 72 -0.91 18.04 -1.41
CA THR A 72 -0.69 19.13 -0.44
C THR A 72 -1.98 19.87 -0.04
N HIS A 73 -2.97 20.00 -0.92
CA HIS A 73 -4.25 20.64 -0.60
C HIS A 73 -5.14 19.82 0.36
N ARG A 74 -4.80 18.53 0.57
CA ARG A 74 -5.44 17.60 1.52
C ARG A 74 -4.58 17.34 2.75
N LYS A 75 -3.41 17.97 2.86
CA LYS A 75 -2.49 17.82 4.01
C LYS A 75 -3.21 18.16 5.32
N GLU A 76 -3.24 17.22 6.26
CA GLU A 76 -3.98 17.38 7.52
C GLU A 76 -3.25 18.25 8.55
N GLY A 77 -1.92 18.36 8.45
CA GLY A 77 -1.12 19.24 9.30
C GLY A 77 0.36 19.10 9.02
N ASP A 78 1.19 19.96 9.64
CA ASP A 78 2.65 19.98 9.40
C ASP A 78 3.38 18.69 9.76
N TRP A 79 2.72 17.82 10.54
CA TRP A 79 3.20 16.50 10.87
C TRP A 79 3.14 15.52 9.71
N ASP A 80 2.25 15.73 8.71
CA ASP A 80 2.17 14.90 7.51
C ASP A 80 3.31 15.24 6.56
N LYS A 81 4.36 14.42 6.62
CA LYS A 81 5.59 14.58 5.84
C LYS A 81 5.51 13.91 4.47
N GLN A 82 4.50 13.08 4.24
CA GLN A 82 4.32 12.34 3.00
C GLN A 82 3.20 13.02 2.22
N ASN A 83 3.52 14.20 1.68
CA ASN A 83 2.60 14.93 0.81
C ASN A 83 3.33 15.47 -0.43
N TYR A 84 2.59 15.64 -1.53
CA TYR A 84 3.12 16.10 -2.81
C TYR A 84 2.33 17.27 -3.40
N ALA A 85 3.02 18.19 -4.06
CA ALA A 85 2.42 19.27 -4.83
C ALA A 85 2.18 18.90 -6.29
N ASP A 86 2.93 17.92 -6.83
CA ASP A 86 2.86 17.48 -8.21
C ASP A 86 3.28 16.00 -8.38
N GLY A 87 3.18 15.49 -9.61
CA GLY A 87 3.51 14.10 -9.93
C GLY A 87 5.00 13.75 -9.79
N ASP A 88 5.92 14.72 -9.88
CA ASP A 88 7.36 14.47 -9.68
C ASP A 88 7.68 14.28 -8.19
N GLU A 89 7.06 15.07 -7.32
CA GLU A 89 7.14 14.87 -5.88
C GLU A 89 6.48 13.55 -5.45
N ALA A 90 5.30 13.24 -6.00
CA ALA A 90 4.62 11.95 -5.77
C ALA A 90 5.51 10.78 -6.21
N TYR A 91 6.11 10.86 -7.42
CA TYR A 91 7.04 9.86 -7.94
C TYR A 91 8.18 9.61 -6.94
N ARG A 92 8.86 10.66 -6.49
CA ARG A 92 9.98 10.54 -5.56
C ARG A 92 9.56 9.88 -4.24
N LEU A 93 8.44 10.29 -3.65
CA LEU A 93 7.95 9.73 -2.39
C LEU A 93 7.59 8.24 -2.53
N TYR A 94 6.86 7.88 -3.58
CA TYR A 94 6.43 6.49 -3.80
C TYR A 94 7.61 5.57 -4.10
N ARG A 95 8.64 6.07 -4.80
CA ARG A 95 9.90 5.35 -4.98
C ARG A 95 10.62 5.11 -3.66
N GLU A 96 10.70 6.12 -2.81
CA GLU A 96 11.35 6.01 -1.49
C GLU A 96 10.63 4.99 -0.59
N GLN A 97 9.31 4.95 -0.66
CA GLN A 97 8.46 3.98 0.03
C GLN A 97 8.63 2.55 -0.51
N ALA A 98 8.66 2.37 -1.84
CA ALA A 98 8.92 1.07 -2.46
C ALA A 98 10.31 0.56 -2.04
N ASP A 99 11.33 1.41 -2.07
CA ASP A 99 12.68 1.06 -1.63
C ASP A 99 12.71 0.70 -0.12
N ALA A 100 11.84 1.26 0.71
CA ALA A 100 11.73 0.89 2.11
C ALA A 100 11.23 -0.56 2.29
N TYR A 101 10.28 -1.02 1.48
CA TYR A 101 9.84 -2.41 1.50
C TYR A 101 10.91 -3.38 1.00
N HIS A 102 11.68 -3.00 -0.03
CA HIS A 102 12.85 -3.77 -0.45
C HIS A 102 13.88 -3.89 0.68
N ARG A 103 14.24 -2.78 1.32
CA ARG A 103 15.15 -2.79 2.48
C ARG A 103 14.61 -3.64 3.64
N LEU A 104 13.32 -3.57 3.92
CA LEU A 104 12.68 -4.36 4.97
C LEU A 104 12.81 -5.87 4.67
N ASN A 105 12.54 -6.29 3.43
CA ASN A 105 12.74 -7.67 2.98
C ASN A 105 14.22 -8.10 3.01
N GLU A 106 15.15 -7.24 2.57
CA GLU A 106 16.58 -7.56 2.54
C GLU A 106 17.20 -7.68 3.94
N GLN A 107 16.84 -6.77 4.85
CA GLN A 107 17.43 -6.68 6.19
C GLN A 107 16.71 -7.58 7.21
N HIS A 108 15.45 -7.91 6.96
CA HIS A 108 14.60 -8.69 7.84
C HIS A 108 13.85 -9.79 7.08
N SER A 109 14.56 -10.54 6.23
CA SER A 109 14.00 -11.63 5.42
C SER A 109 13.35 -12.76 6.25
N GLU A 110 13.70 -12.87 7.53
CA GLU A 110 13.06 -13.75 8.50
C GLU A 110 11.68 -13.26 8.95
N LYS A 111 11.40 -11.95 8.77
CA LYS A 111 10.15 -11.30 9.17
C LYS A 111 9.25 -10.94 8.00
N PHE A 112 9.82 -10.49 6.89
CA PHE A 112 9.07 -9.98 5.74
C PHE A 112 9.61 -10.56 4.43
N THR A 113 8.72 -10.80 3.48
CA THR A 113 9.10 -11.23 2.12
C THR A 113 8.23 -10.57 1.08
N LEU A 114 8.80 -10.13 -0.04
CA LEU A 114 8.03 -9.56 -1.14
C LEU A 114 7.35 -10.65 -1.96
N ILE A 115 6.09 -10.45 -2.31
CA ILE A 115 5.31 -11.32 -3.21
C ILE A 115 5.10 -10.58 -4.52
N GLN A 116 5.77 -11.04 -5.58
CA GLN A 116 5.80 -10.37 -6.88
C GLN A 116 5.19 -11.23 -7.99
N THR A 117 4.95 -12.51 -7.74
CA THR A 117 4.37 -13.42 -8.72
C THR A 117 3.33 -14.33 -8.07
N LYS A 118 2.50 -14.95 -8.91
CA LYS A 118 1.57 -15.98 -8.46
C LYS A 118 2.30 -17.16 -7.80
N ASP A 119 3.48 -17.51 -8.31
CA ASP A 119 4.27 -18.62 -7.76
C ASP A 119 4.86 -18.27 -6.39
N ASP A 120 5.28 -17.01 -6.18
CA ASP A 120 5.67 -16.51 -4.85
C ASP A 120 4.51 -16.64 -3.87
N LEU A 121 3.31 -16.18 -4.27
CA LEU A 121 2.11 -16.23 -3.46
C LEU A 121 1.76 -17.67 -3.07
N LEU A 122 1.68 -18.58 -4.06
CA LEU A 122 1.33 -19.98 -3.80
C LEU A 122 2.37 -20.68 -2.92
N THR A 123 3.65 -20.40 -3.14
CA THR A 123 4.74 -20.91 -2.30
C THR A 123 4.63 -20.41 -0.87
N HIS A 124 4.35 -19.11 -0.71
CA HIS A 124 4.23 -18.44 0.58
C HIS A 124 3.05 -18.94 1.38
N ILE A 125 1.86 -18.99 0.78
CA ILE A 125 0.64 -19.51 1.39
C ILE A 125 0.86 -20.97 1.83
N GLY A 126 1.46 -21.80 0.98
CA GLY A 126 1.77 -23.18 1.32
C GLY A 126 2.70 -23.32 2.53
N ARG A 127 3.64 -22.38 2.76
CA ARG A 127 4.49 -22.37 3.97
C ARG A 127 3.65 -22.07 5.22
N TRP A 128 2.79 -21.05 5.15
CA TRP A 128 1.89 -20.67 6.24
C TRP A 128 0.87 -21.77 6.59
N GLU A 129 0.37 -22.51 5.61
CA GLU A 129 -0.58 -23.62 5.81
C GLU A 129 0.07 -24.84 6.48
N ARG A 130 1.30 -25.20 6.07
CA ARG A 130 2.05 -26.32 6.67
C ARG A 130 2.39 -26.05 8.13
N GLY A 131 2.48 -24.78 8.51
CA GLY A 131 2.81 -24.36 9.86
C GLY A 131 4.16 -24.94 10.25
N ASP A 132 5.23 -24.54 9.55
CA ASP A 132 6.61 -24.87 9.93
C ASP A 132 6.88 -24.33 11.34
N ARG A 133 6.50 -25.13 12.36
CA ARG A 133 6.36 -24.77 13.78
C ARG A 133 7.71 -24.57 14.51
N GLY A 134 8.82 -24.59 13.77
CA GLY A 134 10.17 -24.44 14.29
C GLY A 134 10.71 -23.01 14.23
N ASP A 135 10.35 -22.27 13.17
CA ASP A 135 10.80 -20.91 12.89
C ASP A 135 9.62 -20.11 12.33
N THR A 136 9.38 -18.91 12.85
CA THR A 136 8.28 -18.03 12.40
C THR A 136 8.35 -17.77 10.90
N THR A 137 7.22 -17.89 10.19
CA THR A 137 7.16 -17.65 8.74
C THR A 137 7.07 -16.14 8.47
N PRO A 138 7.84 -15.59 7.52
CA PRO A 138 7.75 -14.17 7.20
C PRO A 138 6.35 -13.78 6.73
N VAL A 139 5.99 -12.52 6.91
CA VAL A 139 4.76 -11.92 6.35
C VAL A 139 5.04 -11.54 4.90
N GLY A 140 4.13 -11.93 4.01
CA GLY A 140 4.23 -11.63 2.58
C GLY A 140 3.71 -10.22 2.31
N LEU A 141 4.48 -9.41 1.59
CA LEU A 141 4.11 -8.05 1.22
C LEU A 141 3.83 -7.99 -0.28
N VAL A 142 2.60 -7.64 -0.65
CA VAL A 142 2.23 -7.29 -2.03
C VAL A 142 2.19 -5.77 -2.11
N ILE A 143 3.05 -5.15 -2.93
CA ILE A 143 3.10 -3.69 -3.01
C ILE A 143 1.89 -3.17 -3.79
N LEU A 144 1.15 -2.26 -3.15
CA LEU A 144 -0.03 -1.59 -3.67
C LEU A 144 0.23 -0.08 -3.78
N MET A 145 -0.12 0.53 -4.89
CA MET A 145 -0.05 1.98 -5.08
C MET A 145 -1.43 2.59 -4.82
N GLU A 146 -1.57 3.43 -3.79
CA GLU A 146 -2.82 4.09 -3.46
C GLU A 146 -2.79 5.54 -3.97
N GLY A 147 -3.56 5.84 -5.01
CA GLY A 147 -3.44 7.07 -5.78
C GLY A 147 -2.30 6.98 -6.79
N ALA A 148 -2.62 7.12 -8.08
CA ALA A 148 -1.68 6.87 -9.17
C ALA A 148 -0.86 8.10 -9.61
N GLU A 149 -0.85 9.18 -8.82
CA GLU A 149 -0.27 10.48 -9.19
C GLU A 149 1.23 10.45 -9.42
N CYS A 150 1.89 9.43 -8.84
CA CYS A 150 3.29 9.11 -9.07
C CYS A 150 3.56 8.49 -10.45
N VAL A 151 2.58 7.91 -11.13
CA VAL A 151 2.71 7.50 -12.54
C VAL A 151 2.58 8.76 -13.37
N ARG A 152 3.65 9.27 -13.96
CA ARG A 152 3.63 10.55 -14.69
C ARG A 152 3.24 10.37 -16.15
N GLU A 153 3.54 9.23 -16.73
CA GLU A 153 3.09 8.80 -18.05
C GLU A 153 2.87 7.27 -18.04
N PRO A 154 1.96 6.72 -18.88
CA PRO A 154 1.72 5.27 -18.95
C PRO A 154 2.98 4.43 -19.23
N ASP A 155 3.97 4.99 -19.93
CA ASP A 155 5.23 4.30 -20.24
C ASP A 155 6.04 3.95 -18.96
N GLU A 156 5.77 4.61 -17.83
CA GLU A 156 6.41 4.32 -16.54
C GLU A 156 5.82 3.09 -15.84
N LEU A 157 4.70 2.54 -16.31
CA LEU A 157 4.04 1.39 -15.67
C LEU A 157 4.95 0.15 -15.62
N MET A 158 5.76 -0.07 -16.67
CA MET A 158 6.74 -1.16 -16.65
C MET A 158 7.85 -0.93 -15.62
N GLU A 159 8.22 0.32 -15.35
CA GLU A 159 9.18 0.65 -14.30
C GLU A 159 8.59 0.34 -12.92
N TRP A 160 7.35 0.76 -12.64
CA TRP A 160 6.64 0.42 -11.40
C TRP A 160 6.43 -1.09 -11.23
N TRP A 161 6.21 -1.81 -12.32
CA TRP A 161 6.17 -3.27 -12.27
C TRP A 161 7.51 -3.87 -11.83
N GLN A 162 8.63 -3.34 -12.33
CA GLN A 162 9.97 -3.77 -11.97
C GLN A 162 10.33 -3.45 -10.51
N THR A 163 9.79 -2.35 -9.95
CA THR A 163 9.92 -2.06 -8.51
C THR A 163 9.07 -2.98 -7.63
N GLY A 164 8.22 -3.81 -8.20
CA GLY A 164 7.43 -4.80 -7.47
C GLY A 164 6.00 -4.40 -7.17
N VAL A 165 5.53 -3.25 -7.65
CA VAL A 165 4.10 -2.88 -7.57
C VAL A 165 3.27 -3.90 -8.35
N ARG A 166 2.16 -4.36 -7.79
CA ARG A 166 1.22 -5.30 -8.44
C ARG A 166 -0.22 -4.83 -8.47
N ILE A 167 -0.55 -3.85 -7.64
CA ILE A 167 -1.90 -3.32 -7.50
C ILE A 167 -1.80 -1.79 -7.60
N ILE A 168 -2.68 -1.17 -8.38
CA ILE A 168 -2.76 0.29 -8.50
C ILE A 168 -4.20 0.72 -8.30
N GLY A 169 -4.41 1.61 -7.33
CA GLY A 169 -5.62 2.40 -7.14
C GLY A 169 -5.46 3.77 -7.82
N PRO A 170 -6.28 4.13 -8.82
CA PRO A 170 -6.14 5.40 -9.54
C PRO A 170 -6.41 6.64 -8.69
N ALA A 171 -7.09 6.49 -7.54
CA ALA A 171 -7.52 7.60 -6.69
C ALA A 171 -7.24 7.36 -5.20
N TRP A 172 -7.20 8.47 -4.45
CA TRP A 172 -7.41 8.55 -3.01
C TRP A 172 -8.40 9.68 -2.75
N SER A 173 -7.93 10.92 -2.83
CA SER A 173 -8.77 12.05 -3.24
C SER A 173 -8.96 12.01 -4.77
N GLY A 174 -9.43 13.10 -5.36
CA GLY A 174 -9.44 13.26 -6.81
C GLY A 174 -8.02 13.32 -7.34
N THR A 175 -7.82 12.68 -8.48
CA THR A 175 -6.58 12.67 -9.25
C THR A 175 -6.85 13.20 -10.65
N ARG A 176 -5.79 13.41 -11.43
CA ARG A 176 -5.92 13.67 -12.87
C ARG A 176 -6.51 12.48 -13.62
N TYR A 177 -6.56 11.29 -13.00
CA TYR A 177 -7.08 10.07 -13.61
C TYR A 177 -8.58 9.88 -13.37
N CYS A 178 -9.07 10.13 -12.16
CA CYS A 178 -10.49 10.09 -11.86
C CYS A 178 -10.83 10.85 -10.58
N GLY A 179 -12.12 11.07 -10.35
CA GLY A 179 -12.60 11.51 -9.05
C GLY A 179 -12.38 10.47 -7.95
N GLY A 180 -12.34 10.95 -6.72
CA GLY A 180 -12.20 10.11 -5.55
C GLY A 180 -12.77 10.72 -4.27
N THR A 181 -12.23 10.31 -3.13
CA THR A 181 -12.80 10.64 -1.82
C THR A 181 -12.80 12.15 -1.55
N GLY A 182 -14.00 12.71 -1.43
CA GLY A 182 -14.21 14.15 -1.20
C GLY A 182 -14.01 15.04 -2.44
N GLU A 183 -13.65 14.46 -3.58
CA GLU A 183 -13.43 15.14 -4.87
C GLU A 183 -13.97 14.25 -6.00
N PRO A 184 -15.30 14.09 -6.08
CA PRO A 184 -15.95 13.13 -6.98
C PRO A 184 -15.82 13.53 -8.46
N GLY A 185 -16.02 12.57 -9.36
CA GLY A 185 -15.93 12.78 -10.80
C GLY A 185 -15.55 11.52 -11.59
N PRO A 186 -15.77 11.53 -12.90
CA PRO A 186 -15.59 10.36 -13.76
C PRO A 186 -14.11 10.06 -14.02
N LEU A 187 -13.86 8.93 -14.71
CA LEU A 187 -12.57 8.70 -15.36
C LEU A 187 -12.29 9.78 -16.40
N THR A 188 -11.08 10.33 -16.39
CA THR A 188 -10.61 11.25 -17.41
C THR A 188 -10.04 10.49 -18.60
N LYS A 189 -9.72 11.20 -19.69
CA LYS A 189 -8.99 10.61 -20.82
C LYS A 189 -7.64 10.02 -20.40
N GLU A 190 -6.97 10.63 -19.41
CA GLU A 190 -5.73 10.10 -18.85
C GLU A 190 -6.02 8.87 -17.98
N GLY A 191 -7.12 8.86 -17.24
CA GLY A 191 -7.60 7.69 -16.50
C GLY A 191 -7.78 6.47 -17.39
N TYR A 192 -8.45 6.62 -18.54
CA TYR A 192 -8.58 5.53 -19.51
C TYR A 192 -7.20 5.05 -20.03
N ARG A 193 -6.29 5.97 -20.36
CA ARG A 193 -4.93 5.60 -20.80
C ARG A 193 -4.14 4.85 -19.71
N LEU A 194 -4.32 5.23 -18.45
CA LEU A 194 -3.71 4.54 -17.31
C LEU A 194 -4.26 3.11 -17.20
N LEU A 195 -5.59 2.94 -17.26
CA LEU A 195 -6.23 1.63 -17.17
C LEU A 195 -5.82 0.70 -18.32
N ASP A 196 -5.74 1.21 -19.55
CA ASP A 196 -5.27 0.45 -20.71
C ASP A 196 -3.83 -0.02 -20.50
N GLY A 197 -2.92 0.87 -20.10
CA GLY A 197 -1.53 0.50 -19.80
C GLY A 197 -1.41 -0.48 -18.63
N MET A 198 -2.23 -0.31 -17.59
CA MET A 198 -2.28 -1.23 -16.44
C MET A 198 -2.66 -2.64 -16.89
N ALA A 199 -3.66 -2.75 -17.77
CA ALA A 199 -4.12 -4.02 -18.32
C ALA A 199 -3.06 -4.67 -19.23
N GLU A 200 -2.33 -3.89 -20.03
CA GLU A 200 -1.25 -4.39 -20.88
C GLU A 200 -0.10 -5.00 -20.06
N VAL A 201 0.26 -4.39 -18.94
CA VAL A 201 1.33 -4.90 -18.05
C VAL A 201 0.85 -6.03 -17.14
N GLY A 202 -0.42 -6.00 -16.71
CA GLY A 202 -1.02 -7.00 -15.83
C GLY A 202 -1.19 -6.56 -14.38
N PHE A 203 -1.34 -5.25 -14.13
CA PHE A 203 -1.68 -4.73 -12.81
C PHE A 203 -3.11 -5.10 -12.40
N THR A 204 -3.31 -5.30 -11.10
CA THR A 204 -4.66 -5.35 -10.53
C THR A 204 -5.16 -3.94 -10.27
N LEU A 205 -6.41 -3.66 -10.65
CA LEU A 205 -7.10 -2.41 -10.34
C LEU A 205 -7.69 -2.45 -8.93
N ASP A 206 -7.29 -1.52 -8.07
CA ASP A 206 -7.96 -1.25 -6.80
C ASP A 206 -9.02 -0.17 -6.99
N LEU A 207 -10.28 -0.50 -6.71
CA LEU A 207 -11.41 0.42 -6.85
C LEU A 207 -11.63 1.29 -5.61
N ARG A 208 -10.90 1.06 -4.52
CA ARG A 208 -11.02 1.89 -3.34
C ARG A 208 -10.72 3.33 -3.69
N HIS A 209 -11.42 4.21 -2.97
CA HIS A 209 -11.40 5.65 -3.18
C HIS A 209 -11.92 6.18 -4.52
N MET A 210 -11.98 5.37 -5.58
CA MET A 210 -12.58 5.80 -6.85
C MET A 210 -14.04 6.20 -6.63
N ASP A 211 -14.42 7.31 -7.27
CA ASP A 211 -15.81 7.76 -7.27
C ASP A 211 -16.72 6.82 -8.08
N GLU A 212 -18.01 6.77 -7.75
CA GLU A 212 -18.98 5.89 -8.42
C GLU A 212 -19.03 6.15 -9.94
N GLU A 213 -18.96 7.42 -10.36
CA GLU A 213 -18.95 7.80 -11.78
C GLU A 213 -17.70 7.28 -12.52
N ALA A 214 -16.58 7.09 -11.82
CA ALA A 214 -15.37 6.52 -12.37
C ALA A 214 -15.42 4.99 -12.47
N VAL A 215 -16.06 4.33 -11.49
CA VAL A 215 -16.21 2.86 -11.47
C VAL A 215 -17.29 2.38 -12.44
N MET A 216 -18.38 3.14 -12.58
CA MET A 216 -19.53 2.78 -13.41
C MET A 216 -19.89 3.92 -14.36
N PRO A 217 -19.17 4.08 -15.49
CA PRO A 217 -19.35 5.21 -16.40
C PRO A 217 -20.75 5.39 -17.05
N ASP A 218 -21.71 4.47 -16.85
CA ASP A 218 -22.96 4.39 -17.63
C ASP A 218 -24.27 4.30 -16.81
N LEU A 219 -24.36 4.92 -15.63
CA LEU A 219 -25.65 5.07 -14.91
C LEU A 219 -26.37 6.41 -15.16
N GLY A 220 -25.84 7.29 -16.03
CA GLY A 220 -26.52 8.58 -16.27
C GLY A 220 -26.07 9.47 -17.43
N HIS A 221 -24.99 9.18 -18.16
CA HIS A 221 -24.52 10.07 -19.21
C HIS A 221 -24.02 9.30 -20.45
N ASP A 222 -24.89 9.20 -21.45
CA ASP A 222 -24.52 8.90 -22.85
C ASP A 222 -23.57 10.02 -23.34
N PRO A 223 -22.42 9.73 -23.96
CA PRO A 223 -21.43 10.72 -24.40
C PRO A 223 -21.94 11.75 -25.44
#